data_AF-A0A7W6PIZ5-F1
#
_entry.id   AF-A0A7W6PIZ5-F1
#
_cell.length_a   1.000
_cell.length_b   1.000
_cell.length_c   1.000
_cell.angle_alpha   90.00
_cell.angle_beta   90.00
_cell.angle_gamma   90.00
#
_symmetry.space_group_name_H-M   'P 1'
#
loop_
_entity.id
_entity.type
_entity.pdbx_description
1 polymer ?
#
loop_
_entity_poly.entity_id
_entity_poly.type
_entity_poly.pdbx_seq_one_letter_code
_entity_poly.pdbx_strand_id
1 'polypeptide(L)'
;MERDFLAKNVEADVLQKIKSIYALASQKKSTHEVCLDNFLKFRNSSSDKEVEILDQALNDALLNSMATLIDYYCIYCMINIGVDFEKITRVQYRLIGKKYLIENSTLEKEEKDILSLDLFRRKFEERLSASCGMDIGQVNLHDYWTGYVADAISTTLNAYGVLKNKRIELKFDQVNNCFIFDDKISEYHHCMRFLYCNPSSNTGVRYNIYLDINNYLKHNSIPRIMRRIEEFPDPQERRIYSFFEISSYKSIFLKDGFLRDILEMDFDSLGENLKIKSIEGRLELCPLERRWEIGPIIAVDNSNGFISDDGETLFFFVDSVFLAKTKKSILIDSESSFRSVLGCLIEGIEGGLEYFRRK
;
A
#
# COMPACT_ATOMS: atom_id res chain seq x y z
N MET A 1 -17.93 22.29 18.98
CA MET A 1 -17.58 23.63 18.44
C MET A 1 -16.14 23.67 17.96
N GLU A 2 -15.11 23.52 18.81
CA GLU A 2 -13.70 23.49 18.33
C GLU A 2 -13.39 22.25 17.47
N ARG A 3 -14.02 21.11 17.78
CA ARG A 3 -13.80 19.83 17.07
C ARG A 3 -14.37 19.81 15.69
N ASP A 4 -15.63 20.22 15.58
CA ASP A 4 -16.34 20.27 14.31
C ASP A 4 -15.72 21.33 13.40
N PHE A 5 -15.23 22.44 13.98
CA PHE A 5 -14.48 23.45 13.25
C PHE A 5 -13.15 22.90 12.71
N LEU A 6 -12.36 22.22 13.55
CA LEU A 6 -11.10 21.64 13.11
C LEU A 6 -11.31 20.51 12.08
N ALA A 7 -12.29 19.63 12.31
CA ALA A 7 -12.63 18.56 11.38
C ALA A 7 -12.94 19.11 9.99
N LYS A 8 -13.76 20.17 9.91
CA LYS A 8 -14.08 20.85 8.64
C LYS A 8 -12.87 21.51 7.98
N ASN A 9 -11.97 22.10 8.76
CA ASN A 9 -10.75 22.70 8.20
C ASN A 9 -9.80 21.63 7.64
N VAL A 10 -9.57 20.55 8.37
CA VAL A 10 -8.73 19.44 7.88
C VAL A 10 -9.38 18.74 6.69
N GLU A 11 -10.70 18.61 6.67
CA GLU A 11 -11.44 18.13 5.50
C GLU A 11 -11.21 19.02 4.29
N ALA A 12 -11.28 20.35 4.45
CA ALA A 12 -10.97 21.30 3.39
C ALA A 12 -9.52 21.16 2.90
N ASP A 13 -8.57 20.91 3.80
CA ASP A 13 -7.17 20.65 3.45
C ASP A 13 -6.99 19.34 2.65
N VAL A 14 -7.71 18.28 3.03
CA VAL A 14 -7.75 17.01 2.28
C VAL A 14 -8.29 17.24 0.87
N LEU A 15 -9.43 17.92 0.73
CA LEU A 15 -10.03 18.22 -0.57
C LEU A 15 -9.15 19.13 -1.42
N GLN A 16 -8.48 20.11 -0.81
CA GLN A 16 -7.54 20.99 -1.50
C GLN A 16 -6.29 20.23 -1.95
N LYS A 17 -5.82 19.25 -1.17
CA LYS A 17 -4.72 18.38 -1.55
C LYS A 17 -5.09 17.48 -2.73
N ILE A 18 -6.30 16.92 -2.75
CA ILE A 18 -6.84 16.16 -3.89
C ILE A 18 -6.86 17.02 -5.16
N LYS A 19 -7.38 18.25 -5.09
CA LYS A 19 -7.35 19.20 -6.23
C LYS A 19 -5.93 19.48 -6.72
N SER A 20 -4.99 19.64 -5.79
CA SER A 20 -3.58 19.88 -6.12
C SER A 20 -2.95 18.67 -6.83
N ILE A 21 -3.27 17.46 -6.39
CA ILE A 21 -2.83 16.22 -7.06
C ILE A 21 -3.37 16.14 -8.49
N TYR A 22 -4.64 16.45 -8.71
CA TYR A 22 -5.20 16.47 -10.07
C TYR A 22 -4.52 17.50 -10.98
N ALA A 23 -4.23 18.69 -10.45
CA ALA A 23 -3.50 19.72 -11.21
C ALA A 23 -2.07 19.24 -11.57
N LEU A 24 -1.34 18.68 -10.61
CA LEU A 24 0.00 18.11 -10.83
C LEU A 24 -0.03 16.96 -11.83
N ALA A 25 -1.00 16.05 -11.73
CA ALA A 25 -1.15 14.91 -12.63
C ALA A 25 -1.47 15.36 -14.07
N SER A 26 -2.30 16.40 -14.22
CA SER A 26 -2.60 16.99 -15.53
C SER A 26 -1.36 17.64 -16.14
N GLN A 27 -0.59 18.39 -15.37
CA GLN A 27 0.65 19.00 -15.84
C GLN A 27 1.66 17.93 -16.21
N LYS A 28 1.86 16.93 -15.33
CA LYS A 28 2.74 15.77 -15.57
C LYS A 28 2.39 15.11 -16.89
N LYS A 29 1.12 14.81 -17.16
CA LYS A 29 0.70 14.17 -18.41
C LYS A 29 1.22 14.92 -19.65
N SER A 30 1.02 16.24 -19.69
CA SER A 30 1.47 17.05 -20.83
C SER A 30 2.99 17.10 -20.97
N THR A 31 3.73 17.23 -19.85
CA THR A 31 5.19 17.20 -19.84
C THR A 31 5.73 15.83 -20.27
N HIS A 32 5.08 14.76 -19.80
CA HIS A 32 5.46 13.39 -20.09
C HIS A 32 5.35 13.05 -21.57
N GLU A 33 4.26 13.47 -22.22
CA GLU A 33 4.06 13.31 -23.66
C GLU A 33 5.21 13.94 -24.46
N VAL A 34 5.65 15.14 -24.08
CA VAL A 34 6.84 15.80 -24.69
C VAL A 34 8.12 15.01 -24.44
N CYS A 35 8.32 14.48 -23.23
CA CYS A 35 9.47 13.62 -22.94
C CYS A 35 9.47 12.33 -23.79
N LEU A 36 8.32 11.70 -23.99
CA LEU A 36 8.20 10.50 -24.83
C LEU A 36 8.50 10.82 -26.30
N ASP A 37 7.99 11.93 -26.82
CA ASP A 37 8.30 12.40 -28.17
C ASP A 37 9.80 12.65 -28.35
N ASN A 38 10.43 13.30 -27.37
CA ASN A 38 11.87 13.56 -27.38
C ASN A 38 12.67 12.25 -27.32
N PHE A 39 12.28 11.32 -26.45
CA PHE A 39 12.93 10.01 -26.33
C PHE A 39 12.87 9.19 -27.63
N LEU A 40 11.75 9.26 -28.36
CA LEU A 40 11.61 8.63 -29.67
C LEU A 40 12.47 9.29 -30.75
N LYS A 41 12.48 10.64 -30.82
CA LYS A 41 13.18 11.41 -31.86
C LYS A 41 14.70 11.39 -31.69
N PHE A 42 15.18 11.44 -30.46
CA PHE A 42 16.58 11.74 -30.14
C PHE A 42 17.28 10.59 -29.42
N ARG A 43 16.99 9.32 -29.77
CA ARG A 43 17.57 8.11 -29.14
C ARG A 43 19.07 8.20 -28.80
N ASN A 44 19.86 9.03 -29.49
CA ASN A 44 21.31 9.24 -29.29
C ASN A 44 21.79 10.72 -29.24
N SER A 45 20.93 11.73 -29.08
CA SER A 45 21.34 13.14 -29.01
C SER A 45 20.77 13.86 -27.78
N SER A 46 21.42 14.95 -27.34
CA SER A 46 21.06 15.63 -26.09
C SER A 46 19.58 16.03 -26.08
N SER A 47 18.80 15.33 -25.25
CA SER A 47 17.42 15.66 -24.96
C SER A 47 17.33 17.04 -24.33
N ASP A 48 16.14 17.64 -24.43
CA ASP A 48 15.83 18.84 -23.67
C ASP A 48 15.82 18.49 -22.16
N LYS A 49 16.98 18.73 -21.54
CA LYS A 49 17.22 18.43 -20.12
C LYS A 49 16.23 19.15 -19.21
N GLU A 50 15.71 20.31 -19.62
CA GLU A 50 14.77 21.07 -18.80
C GLU A 50 13.44 20.34 -18.66
N VAL A 51 12.93 19.77 -19.76
CA VAL A 51 11.66 19.01 -19.76
C VAL A 51 11.81 17.72 -18.95
N GLU A 52 12.92 17.02 -19.06
CA GLU A 52 13.19 15.82 -18.24
C GLU A 52 13.30 16.12 -16.74
N ILE A 53 13.96 17.24 -16.39
CA ILE A 53 14.03 17.71 -15.00
C ILE A 53 12.64 18.05 -14.49
N LEU A 54 11.81 18.71 -15.31
CA LEU A 54 10.43 19.04 -14.94
C LEU A 54 9.58 17.77 -14.75
N ASP A 55 9.69 16.78 -15.62
CA ASP A 55 8.98 15.49 -15.50
C ASP A 55 9.39 14.74 -14.21
N GLN A 56 10.69 14.71 -13.88
CA GLN A 56 11.15 14.17 -12.60
C GLN A 56 10.58 14.96 -11.42
N ALA A 57 10.63 16.29 -11.45
CA ALA A 57 10.14 17.14 -10.37
C ALA A 57 8.62 16.97 -10.13
N LEU A 58 7.84 16.80 -11.20
CA LEU A 58 6.40 16.53 -11.12
C LEU A 58 6.11 15.16 -10.52
N ASN A 59 6.90 14.13 -10.88
CA ASN A 59 6.81 12.82 -10.26
C ASN A 59 7.12 12.87 -8.75
N ASP A 60 8.20 13.53 -8.37
CA ASP A 60 8.59 13.70 -6.96
C ASP A 60 7.52 14.49 -6.18
N ALA A 61 6.94 15.53 -6.79
CA ALA A 61 5.86 16.32 -6.20
C ALA A 61 4.58 15.50 -6.00
N LEU A 62 4.24 14.60 -6.95
CA LEU A 62 3.09 13.71 -6.84
C LEU A 62 3.29 12.66 -5.73
N LEU A 63 4.47 12.03 -5.63
CA LEU A 63 4.81 11.09 -4.56
C LEU A 63 4.70 11.74 -3.18
N ASN A 64 5.25 12.95 -3.03
CA ASN A 64 5.14 13.71 -1.78
C ASN A 64 3.69 14.12 -1.48
N SER A 65 2.92 14.52 -2.50
CA SER A 65 1.52 14.89 -2.35
C SER A 65 0.65 13.71 -1.94
N MET A 66 0.91 12.52 -2.49
CA MET A 66 0.25 11.27 -2.10
C MET A 66 0.48 10.95 -0.62
N ALA A 67 1.74 11.00 -0.17
CA ALA A 67 2.07 10.74 1.23
C ALA A 67 1.40 11.76 2.17
N THR A 68 1.44 13.04 1.79
CA THR A 68 0.79 14.12 2.56
C THR A 68 -0.72 13.95 2.63
N LEU A 69 -1.35 13.53 1.52
CA LEU A 69 -2.79 13.28 1.47
C LEU A 69 -3.19 12.17 2.46
N ILE A 70 -2.43 11.07 2.51
CA ILE A 70 -2.66 9.98 3.46
C ILE A 70 -2.53 10.49 4.92
N ASP A 71 -1.52 11.30 5.21
CA ASP A 71 -1.33 11.86 6.56
C ASP A 71 -2.49 12.78 6.96
N TYR A 72 -2.93 13.69 6.09
CA TYR A 72 -4.09 14.56 6.37
C TYR A 72 -5.39 13.78 6.51
N TYR A 73 -5.59 12.74 5.69
CA TYR A 73 -6.74 11.87 5.83
C TYR A 73 -6.72 11.11 7.17
N CYS A 74 -5.56 10.60 7.60
CA CYS A 74 -5.41 9.99 8.93
C CYS A 74 -5.78 10.96 10.06
N ILE A 75 -5.30 12.22 9.97
CA ILE A 75 -5.64 13.27 10.95
C ILE A 75 -7.15 13.53 10.95
N TYR A 76 -7.77 13.68 9.78
CA TYR A 76 -9.21 13.86 9.65
C TYR A 76 -9.99 12.72 10.31
N CYS A 77 -9.64 11.47 10.01
CA CYS A 77 -10.26 10.30 10.64
C CYS A 77 -10.11 10.35 12.16
N MET A 78 -8.92 10.69 12.69
CA MET A 78 -8.68 10.69 14.13
C MET A 78 -9.47 11.80 14.84
N ILE A 79 -9.61 12.97 14.22
CA ILE A 79 -10.47 14.06 14.73
C ILE A 79 -11.91 13.57 14.80
N ASN A 80 -12.43 12.91 13.77
CA ASN A 80 -13.81 12.42 13.76
C ASN A 80 -14.07 11.22 14.68
N ILE A 81 -13.05 10.43 14.99
CA ILE A 81 -13.13 9.32 15.97
C ILE A 81 -13.01 9.82 17.42
N GLY A 82 -12.34 10.96 17.64
CA GLY A 82 -12.34 11.66 18.93
C GLY A 82 -11.00 11.71 19.62
N VAL A 83 -9.94 11.94 18.83
CA VAL A 83 -8.63 12.33 19.36
C VAL A 83 -8.71 13.67 20.08
N ASP A 84 -7.94 13.78 21.16
CA ASP A 84 -7.71 15.04 21.85
C ASP A 84 -6.85 15.97 20.98
N PHE A 85 -7.19 17.25 20.90
CA PHE A 85 -6.46 18.23 20.09
C PHE A 85 -4.99 18.30 20.43
N GLU A 86 -4.66 18.21 21.71
CA GLU A 86 -3.27 18.25 22.19
C GLU A 86 -2.44 17.08 21.64
N LYS A 87 -3.10 16.00 21.22
CA LYS A 87 -2.47 14.78 20.70
C LYS A 87 -2.50 14.67 19.18
N ILE A 88 -3.16 15.60 18.46
CA ILE A 88 -3.24 15.58 16.99
C ILE A 88 -1.86 15.61 16.34
N THR A 89 -0.92 16.36 16.90
CA THR A 89 0.47 16.44 16.40
C THR A 89 1.22 15.11 16.41
N ARG A 90 0.68 14.09 17.10
CA ARG A 90 1.24 12.73 17.17
C ARG A 90 0.60 11.78 16.16
N VAL A 91 -0.48 12.18 15.49
CA VAL A 91 -1.19 11.34 14.53
C VAL A 91 -0.34 11.21 13.28
N GLN A 92 0.01 9.97 12.97
CA GLN A 92 0.77 9.60 11.77
C GLN A 92 0.13 8.35 11.17
N TYR A 93 0.21 8.23 9.85
CA TYR A 93 -0.15 6.98 9.19
C TYR A 93 0.68 5.81 9.74
N ARG A 94 0.01 4.72 10.08
CA ARG A 94 0.63 3.47 10.53
C ARG A 94 0.12 2.34 9.67
N LEU A 95 1.06 1.63 9.04
CA LEU A 95 0.76 0.45 8.26
C LEU A 95 0.27 -0.68 9.18
N ILE A 96 -1.01 -1.04 9.07
CA ILE A 96 -1.53 -2.28 9.65
C ILE A 96 -1.19 -3.44 8.71
N GLY A 97 0.00 -3.99 8.90
CA GLY A 97 0.48 -5.20 8.23
C GLY A 97 1.03 -6.22 9.22
N LYS A 98 1.62 -7.30 8.68
CA LYS A 98 2.14 -8.46 9.42
C LYS A 98 2.85 -8.10 10.73
N LYS A 99 3.93 -7.30 10.65
CA LYS A 99 4.72 -6.91 11.82
C LYS A 99 3.88 -6.18 12.88
N TYR A 100 3.07 -5.21 12.44
CA TYR A 100 2.27 -4.40 13.34
C TYR A 100 1.16 -5.21 14.04
N LEU A 101 0.51 -6.13 13.33
CA LEU A 101 -0.48 -7.05 13.89
C LEU A 101 0.14 -7.93 14.98
N ILE A 102 1.31 -8.54 14.68
CA ILE A 102 1.97 -9.46 15.61
C ILE A 102 2.50 -8.73 16.84
N GLU A 103 3.23 -7.62 16.67
CA GLU A 103 3.77 -6.84 17.79
C GLU A 103 2.67 -6.40 18.77
N ASN A 104 1.51 -6.01 18.22
CA ASN A 104 0.37 -5.51 18.98
C ASN A 104 -0.68 -6.58 19.23
N SER A 105 -0.37 -7.87 19.09
CA SER A 105 -1.25 -8.99 19.46
C SER A 105 -1.07 -9.40 20.93
N THR A 106 -1.96 -10.27 21.43
CA THR A 106 -1.89 -10.89 22.77
C THR A 106 -0.93 -12.07 22.84
N LEU A 107 -0.19 -12.36 21.76
CA LEU A 107 0.83 -13.42 21.76
C LEU A 107 1.93 -13.14 22.78
N GLU A 108 2.55 -14.22 23.27
CA GLU A 108 3.74 -14.16 24.10
C GLU A 108 4.95 -13.67 23.31
N LYS A 109 6.02 -13.27 24.01
CA LYS A 109 7.20 -12.68 23.37
C LYS A 109 7.85 -13.66 22.39
N GLU A 110 8.03 -14.90 22.82
CA GLU A 110 8.64 -15.97 22.02
C GLU A 110 7.81 -16.28 20.77
N GLU A 111 6.48 -16.18 20.86
CA GLU A 111 5.57 -16.35 19.73
C GLU A 111 5.65 -15.18 18.74
N LYS A 112 5.85 -13.95 19.24
CA LYS A 112 6.03 -12.75 18.39
C LYS A 112 7.34 -12.80 17.61
N ASP A 113 8.39 -13.34 18.21
CA ASP A 113 9.70 -13.47 17.58
C ASP A 113 9.68 -14.39 16.34
N ILE A 114 8.70 -15.30 16.24
CA ILE A 114 8.46 -16.15 15.05
C ILE A 114 7.99 -15.31 13.86
N LEU A 115 7.31 -14.18 14.11
CA LEU A 115 6.71 -13.31 13.09
C LEU A 115 5.90 -14.11 12.04
N SER A 116 4.90 -14.90 12.47
CA SER A 116 3.97 -15.61 11.56
C SER A 116 2.52 -15.14 11.73
N LEU A 117 1.89 -14.72 10.63
CA LEU A 117 0.46 -14.44 10.57
C LEU A 117 -0.39 -15.70 10.66
N ASP A 118 0.09 -16.85 10.21
CA ASP A 118 -0.61 -18.13 10.41
C ASP A 118 -0.70 -18.52 11.90
N LEU A 119 0.39 -18.32 12.67
CA LEU A 119 0.34 -18.51 14.13
C LEU A 119 -0.62 -17.50 14.77
N PHE A 120 -0.51 -16.21 14.41
CA PHE A 120 -1.41 -15.17 14.89
C PHE A 120 -2.87 -15.49 14.59
N ARG A 121 -3.20 -15.92 13.36
CA ARG A 121 -4.56 -16.30 12.95
C ARG A 121 -5.10 -17.42 13.83
N ARG A 122 -4.37 -18.52 14.00
CA ARG A 122 -4.82 -19.65 14.83
C ARG A 122 -5.12 -19.22 16.26
N LYS A 123 -4.24 -18.42 16.87
CA LYS A 123 -4.41 -17.91 18.24
C LYS A 123 -5.58 -16.93 18.36
N PHE A 124 -5.78 -16.10 17.34
CA PHE A 124 -6.95 -15.22 17.26
C PHE A 124 -8.24 -16.03 17.15
N GLU A 125 -8.29 -17.05 16.29
CA GLU A 125 -9.46 -17.91 16.08
C GLU A 125 -9.80 -18.72 17.34
N GLU A 126 -8.80 -19.27 18.03
CA GLU A 126 -8.97 -19.91 19.34
C GLU A 126 -9.64 -18.95 20.34
N ARG A 127 -9.15 -17.71 20.43
CA ARG A 127 -9.71 -16.67 21.31
C ARG A 127 -11.13 -16.30 20.92
N LEU A 128 -11.42 -16.21 19.62
CA LEU A 128 -12.72 -15.84 19.09
C LEU A 128 -13.75 -16.94 19.39
N SER A 129 -13.46 -18.20 19.04
CA SER A 129 -14.30 -19.35 19.34
C SER A 129 -14.53 -19.53 20.83
N ALA A 130 -13.51 -19.31 21.67
CA ALA A 130 -13.68 -19.36 23.12
C ALA A 130 -14.63 -18.27 23.66
N SER A 131 -14.72 -17.13 22.98
CA SER A 131 -15.54 -15.99 23.42
C SER A 131 -17.02 -16.13 23.02
N CYS A 132 -17.33 -16.78 21.89
CA CYS A 132 -18.71 -16.99 21.44
C CYS A 132 -19.24 -18.40 21.67
N GLY A 133 -18.37 -19.39 21.90
CA GLY A 133 -18.74 -20.81 22.02
C GLY A 133 -19.11 -21.48 20.69
N MET A 134 -18.76 -20.86 19.56
CA MET A 134 -19.11 -21.33 18.21
C MET A 134 -17.86 -21.72 17.41
N ASP A 135 -18.08 -22.56 16.39
CA ASP A 135 -17.05 -22.83 15.39
C ASP A 135 -16.76 -21.54 14.57
N ILE A 136 -15.51 -21.37 14.16
CA ILE A 136 -15.07 -20.17 13.45
C ILE A 136 -15.82 -19.97 12.13
N GLY A 137 -16.21 -21.05 11.45
CA GLY A 137 -16.97 -20.99 10.20
C GLY A 137 -18.40 -20.46 10.36
N GLN A 138 -18.88 -20.32 11.60
CA GLN A 138 -20.21 -19.77 11.91
C GLN A 138 -20.16 -18.30 12.31
N VAL A 139 -18.97 -17.74 12.56
CA VAL A 139 -18.79 -16.33 12.88
C VAL A 139 -18.96 -15.51 11.60
N ASN A 140 -19.74 -14.43 11.68
CA ASN A 140 -19.92 -13.57 10.51
C ASN A 140 -18.58 -12.92 10.10
N LEU A 141 -18.40 -12.73 8.79
CA LEU A 141 -17.14 -12.23 8.23
C LEU A 141 -16.78 -10.83 8.70
N HIS A 142 -17.78 -9.98 8.97
CA HIS A 142 -17.55 -8.61 9.41
C HIS A 142 -16.88 -8.59 10.80
N ASP A 143 -17.40 -9.37 11.74
CA ASP A 143 -16.88 -9.48 13.09
C ASP A 143 -15.52 -10.17 13.12
N TYR A 144 -15.34 -11.20 12.29
CA TYR A 144 -14.06 -11.86 12.14
C TYR A 144 -12.97 -10.85 11.75
N TRP A 145 -13.18 -10.09 10.67
CA TRP A 145 -12.16 -9.16 10.18
C TRP A 145 -11.97 -7.94 11.06
N THR A 146 -13.04 -7.44 11.69
CA THR A 146 -12.94 -6.36 12.68
C THR A 146 -12.13 -6.83 13.88
N GLY A 147 -12.44 -8.00 14.43
CA GLY A 147 -11.72 -8.62 15.54
C GLY A 147 -10.26 -8.92 15.22
N TYR A 148 -9.96 -9.39 14.00
CA TYR A 148 -8.62 -9.75 13.55
C TYR A 148 -7.64 -8.57 13.65
N VAL A 149 -8.11 -7.35 13.38
CA VAL A 149 -7.27 -6.13 13.46
C VAL A 149 -7.51 -5.29 14.72
N ALA A 150 -8.50 -5.66 15.55
CA ALA A 150 -8.99 -4.80 16.63
C ALA A 150 -7.94 -4.45 17.67
N ASP A 151 -7.04 -5.37 18.04
CA ASP A 151 -5.96 -5.08 19.00
C ASP A 151 -4.94 -4.07 18.45
N ALA A 152 -4.64 -4.13 17.15
CA ALA A 152 -3.75 -3.19 16.48
C ALA A 152 -4.38 -1.79 16.35
N ILE A 153 -5.67 -1.74 16.00
CA ILE A 153 -6.46 -0.50 15.97
C ILE A 153 -6.55 0.09 17.39
N SER A 154 -6.91 -0.72 18.39
CA SER A 154 -7.03 -0.30 19.78
C SER A 154 -5.72 0.26 20.32
N THR A 155 -4.59 -0.37 19.99
CA THR A 155 -3.27 0.17 20.31
C THR A 155 -3.01 1.54 19.66
N THR A 156 -3.38 1.70 18.40
CA THR A 156 -3.22 2.99 17.69
C THR A 156 -4.07 4.08 18.34
N LEU A 157 -5.35 3.80 18.56
CA LEU A 157 -6.30 4.71 19.20
C LEU A 157 -5.91 5.05 20.64
N ASN A 158 -5.36 4.10 21.39
CA ASN A 158 -4.83 4.33 22.73
C ASN A 158 -3.59 5.24 22.72
N ALA A 159 -2.65 5.04 21.79
CA ALA A 159 -1.48 5.89 21.64
C ALA A 159 -1.85 7.35 21.34
N TYR A 160 -2.95 7.56 20.62
CA TYR A 160 -3.51 8.89 20.34
C TYR A 160 -4.45 9.40 21.44
N GLY A 161 -4.70 8.62 22.50
CA GLY A 161 -5.54 9.01 23.62
C GLY A 161 -7.05 8.92 23.39
N VAL A 162 -7.48 8.29 22.30
CA VAL A 162 -8.90 8.08 21.95
C VAL A 162 -9.53 6.99 22.82
N LEU A 163 -8.77 5.91 23.08
CA LEU A 163 -9.18 4.78 23.91
C LEU A 163 -8.32 4.70 25.17
N LYS A 164 -8.95 4.30 26.30
CA LYS A 164 -8.24 4.11 27.57
C LYS A 164 -7.44 2.83 27.62
N ASN A 165 -7.98 1.75 27.05
CA ASN A 165 -7.37 0.44 27.05
C ASN A 165 -6.66 0.19 25.72
N LYS A 166 -5.46 -0.40 25.79
CA LYS A 166 -4.69 -0.84 24.63
C LYS A 166 -5.22 -2.14 24.00
N ARG A 167 -5.94 -2.93 24.79
CA ARG A 167 -6.45 -4.26 24.45
C ARG A 167 -7.96 -4.25 24.41
N ILE A 168 -8.52 -5.03 23.48
CA ILE A 168 -9.95 -5.26 23.43
C ILE A 168 -10.34 -6.49 24.25
N GLU A 169 -11.54 -6.45 24.81
CA GLU A 169 -12.22 -7.61 25.36
C GLU A 169 -13.29 -8.01 24.33
N LEU A 170 -13.23 -9.24 23.82
CA LEU A 170 -14.22 -9.74 22.88
C LEU A 170 -15.51 -10.07 23.63
N LYS A 171 -16.58 -9.31 23.35
CA LYS A 171 -17.90 -9.52 23.95
C LYS A 171 -18.85 -10.01 22.87
N PHE A 172 -19.44 -11.17 23.08
CA PHE A 172 -20.38 -11.77 22.15
C PHE A 172 -21.81 -11.57 22.62
N ASP A 173 -22.64 -10.98 21.77
CA ASP A 173 -24.07 -10.84 21.97
C ASP A 173 -24.78 -12.11 21.47
N GLN A 174 -25.21 -12.94 22.41
CA GLN A 174 -25.92 -14.19 22.12
C GLN A 174 -27.29 -13.95 21.46
N VAL A 175 -27.92 -12.80 21.67
CA VAL A 175 -29.25 -12.49 21.12
C VAL A 175 -29.13 -12.10 19.65
N ASN A 176 -28.16 -11.24 19.35
CA ASN A 176 -27.94 -10.72 17.99
C ASN A 176 -26.93 -11.56 17.18
N ASN A 177 -26.31 -12.56 17.81
CA ASN A 177 -25.31 -13.45 17.21
C ASN A 177 -24.14 -12.69 16.55
N CYS A 178 -23.62 -11.69 17.28
CA CYS A 178 -22.54 -10.81 16.81
C CYS A 178 -21.59 -10.40 17.94
N PHE A 179 -20.36 -10.07 17.58
CA PHE A 179 -19.41 -9.44 18.49
C PHE A 179 -19.67 -7.94 18.61
N ILE A 180 -19.57 -7.43 19.84
CA ILE A 180 -19.70 -6.01 20.13
C ILE A 180 -18.28 -5.42 20.19
N PHE A 181 -18.01 -4.46 19.32
CA PHE A 181 -16.79 -3.67 19.31
C PHE A 181 -17.08 -2.22 19.73
N ASP A 182 -16.07 -1.54 20.27
CA ASP A 182 -16.16 -0.09 20.49
C ASP A 182 -16.34 0.61 19.13
N ASP A 183 -17.33 1.51 19.02
CA ASP A 183 -17.66 2.21 17.78
C ASP A 183 -16.43 2.87 17.12
N LYS A 184 -15.48 3.35 17.92
CA LYS A 184 -14.25 3.98 17.44
C LYS A 184 -13.35 3.00 16.67
N ILE A 185 -13.35 1.73 17.07
CA ILE A 185 -12.60 0.67 16.38
C ILE A 185 -13.28 0.36 15.05
N SER A 186 -14.61 0.24 15.05
CA SER A 186 -15.41 0.00 13.85
C SER A 186 -15.27 1.14 12.83
N GLU A 187 -15.31 2.39 13.29
CA GLU A 187 -15.08 3.60 12.47
C GLU A 187 -13.69 3.62 11.85
N TYR A 188 -12.66 3.38 12.67
CA TYR A 188 -11.29 3.29 12.17
C TYR A 188 -11.17 2.19 11.11
N HIS A 189 -11.69 1.00 11.41
CA HIS A 189 -11.65 -0.13 10.47
C HIS A 189 -12.35 0.22 9.15
N HIS A 190 -13.56 0.78 9.22
CA HIS A 190 -14.32 1.18 8.03
C HIS A 190 -13.53 2.15 7.14
N CYS A 191 -12.97 3.21 7.73
CA CYS A 191 -12.34 4.30 7.01
C CYS A 191 -10.92 3.98 6.54
N MET A 192 -10.21 3.08 7.23
CA MET A 192 -8.77 2.85 6.97
C MET A 192 -8.47 1.50 6.30
N ARG A 193 -9.44 0.56 6.23
CA ARG A 193 -9.18 -0.82 5.75
C ARG A 193 -8.54 -0.93 4.37
N PHE A 194 -8.81 0.02 3.48
CA PHE A 194 -8.24 -0.01 2.13
C PHE A 194 -6.71 0.20 2.13
N LEU A 195 -6.14 0.76 3.19
CA LEU A 195 -4.70 0.95 3.36
C LEU A 195 -4.01 -0.25 4.02
N TYR A 196 -4.75 -1.26 4.47
CA TYR A 196 -4.17 -2.40 5.20
C TYR A 196 -3.40 -3.34 4.28
N CYS A 197 -2.27 -3.85 4.76
CA CYS A 197 -1.49 -4.90 4.10
C CYS A 197 -1.59 -6.19 4.90
N ASN A 198 -2.78 -6.79 4.90
CA ASN A 198 -3.07 -8.03 5.60
C ASN A 198 -4.08 -8.87 4.79
N PRO A 199 -4.29 -10.15 5.18
CA PRO A 199 -5.19 -11.07 4.47
C PRO A 199 -6.64 -10.60 4.25
N SER A 200 -7.11 -9.61 5.01
CA SER A 200 -8.49 -9.11 4.95
C SER A 200 -8.78 -8.35 3.65
N SER A 201 -7.81 -7.55 3.18
CA SER A 201 -8.04 -6.60 2.09
C SER A 201 -7.11 -6.81 0.91
N ASN A 202 -5.89 -7.34 1.11
CA ASN A 202 -4.87 -7.61 0.09
C ASN A 202 -4.62 -6.46 -0.92
N THR A 203 -4.97 -5.22 -0.57
CA THR A 203 -5.05 -4.07 -1.51
C THR A 203 -4.28 -2.84 -1.03
N GLY A 204 -3.76 -2.84 0.20
CA GLY A 204 -2.96 -1.74 0.71
C GLY A 204 -1.54 -1.69 0.13
N VAL A 205 -1.08 -2.77 -0.49
CA VAL A 205 0.32 -2.97 -0.89
C VAL A 205 0.71 -1.98 -1.98
N ARG A 206 -0.19 -1.75 -2.94
CA ARG A 206 -0.02 -0.76 -4.01
C ARG A 206 0.31 0.63 -3.49
N TYR A 207 -0.33 1.06 -2.40
CA TYR A 207 -0.07 2.38 -1.81
C TYR A 207 1.29 2.40 -1.11
N ASN A 208 1.62 1.33 -0.40
CA ASN A 208 2.88 1.23 0.34
C ASN A 208 4.10 1.14 -0.60
N ILE A 209 3.97 0.55 -1.79
CA ILE A 209 5.01 0.59 -2.83
C ILE A 209 5.42 2.04 -3.14
N TYR A 210 4.47 2.93 -3.45
CA TYR A 210 4.80 4.33 -3.76
C TYR A 210 5.19 5.15 -2.52
N LEU A 211 4.68 4.81 -1.33
CA LEU A 211 5.17 5.40 -0.08
C LEU A 211 6.64 5.04 0.22
N ASP A 212 7.07 3.82 -0.13
CA ASP A 212 8.46 3.39 -0.01
C ASP A 212 9.37 4.16 -0.98
N ILE A 213 8.92 4.41 -2.22
CA ILE A 213 9.63 5.29 -3.17
C ILE A 213 9.73 6.72 -2.61
N ASN A 214 8.65 7.24 -2.03
CA ASN A 214 8.67 8.56 -1.39
C ASN A 214 9.60 8.63 -0.17
N ASN A 215 9.68 7.56 0.63
CA ASN A 215 10.63 7.49 1.74
C ASN A 215 12.08 7.42 1.24
N TYR A 216 12.33 6.69 0.16
CA TYR A 216 13.63 6.60 -0.49
C TYR A 216 14.11 7.97 -1.00
N LEU A 217 13.21 8.78 -1.59
CA LEU A 217 13.48 10.17 -1.97
C LEU A 217 13.99 11.03 -0.80
N LYS A 218 13.41 10.87 0.40
CA LYS A 218 13.79 11.64 1.60
C LYS A 218 15.21 11.36 2.09
N HIS A 219 15.83 10.27 1.67
CA HIS A 219 17.24 9.95 1.95
C HIS A 219 18.22 10.56 0.93
N ASN A 220 17.81 11.59 0.19
CA ASN A 220 18.55 12.23 -0.91
C ASN A 220 18.96 11.25 -2.03
N SER A 221 18.30 10.10 -2.11
CA SER A 221 18.44 9.16 -3.20
C SER A 221 17.30 9.38 -4.18
N ILE A 222 17.61 9.89 -5.38
CA ILE A 222 16.60 10.16 -6.40
C ILE A 222 16.35 8.87 -7.19
N PRO A 223 15.14 8.28 -7.16
CA PRO A 223 14.74 7.26 -8.11
C PRO A 223 14.53 7.97 -9.45
N ARG A 224 15.46 7.74 -10.38
CA ARG A 224 15.41 8.41 -11.68
C ARG A 224 14.29 7.83 -12.52
N ILE A 225 13.54 8.69 -13.19
CA ILE A 225 12.61 8.26 -14.24
C ILE A 225 13.45 7.71 -15.41
N MET A 226 13.36 6.40 -15.60
CA MET A 226 13.98 5.67 -16.70
C MET A 226 12.93 5.32 -17.73
N ARG A 227 13.21 5.62 -19.01
CA ARG A 227 12.35 5.24 -20.13
C ARG A 227 12.89 4.00 -20.82
N ARG A 228 12.03 3.03 -21.08
CA ARG A 228 12.36 1.80 -21.81
C ARG A 228 11.35 1.55 -22.91
N ILE A 229 11.83 1.00 -24.02
CA ILE A 229 10.99 0.49 -25.10
C ILE A 229 10.94 -1.01 -24.92
N GLU A 230 9.74 -1.53 -24.76
CA GLU A 230 9.50 -2.98 -24.70
C GLU A 230 8.72 -3.39 -25.93
N GLU A 231 9.10 -4.53 -26.50
CA GLU A 231 8.51 -5.10 -27.70
C GLU A 231 7.74 -6.35 -27.30
N PHE A 232 6.51 -6.46 -27.79
CA PHE A 232 5.64 -7.60 -27.56
C PHE A 232 5.42 -8.28 -28.91
N PRO A 233 5.71 -9.58 -29.04
CA PRO A 233 5.65 -10.27 -30.33
C PRO A 233 4.22 -10.63 -30.77
N ASP A 234 3.27 -10.77 -29.84
CA ASP A 234 1.89 -11.21 -30.14
C ASP A 234 0.82 -10.49 -29.26
N PRO A 235 0.09 -9.48 -29.79
CA PRO A 235 0.27 -8.87 -31.11
C PRO A 235 1.59 -8.11 -31.20
N GLN A 236 2.14 -7.96 -32.41
CA GLN A 236 3.36 -7.18 -32.63
C GLN A 236 3.13 -5.71 -32.22
N GLU A 237 3.57 -5.37 -31.01
CA GLU A 237 3.36 -4.07 -30.39
C GLU A 237 4.67 -3.56 -29.79
N ARG A 238 4.87 -2.24 -29.84
CA ARG A 238 5.93 -1.56 -29.10
C ARG A 238 5.31 -0.61 -28.10
N ARG A 239 5.69 -0.72 -26.84
CA ARG A 239 5.28 0.21 -25.78
C ARG A 239 6.48 0.91 -25.20
N ILE A 240 6.27 2.15 -24.77
CA ILE A 240 7.25 2.90 -23.99
C ILE A 240 6.75 2.95 -22.57
N TYR A 241 7.58 2.47 -21.65
CA TYR A 241 7.31 2.56 -20.22
C TYR A 241 8.27 3.55 -19.58
N SER A 242 7.78 4.22 -18.54
CA SER A 242 8.57 5.11 -17.71
C SER A 242 8.53 4.60 -16.29
N PHE A 243 9.70 4.38 -15.70
CA PHE A 243 9.86 3.70 -14.42
C PHE A 243 10.61 4.57 -13.41
N PHE A 244 10.19 4.52 -12.15
CA PHE A 244 11.08 4.81 -11.04
C PHE A 244 12.13 3.70 -10.94
N GLU A 245 13.40 4.03 -11.18
CA GLU A 245 14.50 3.06 -10.99
C GLU A 245 15.10 3.15 -9.58
N ILE A 246 15.20 1.98 -8.92
CA ILE A 246 16.01 1.82 -7.71
C ILE A 246 17.05 0.71 -7.94
N SER A 247 18.32 1.09 -7.92
CA SER A 247 19.43 0.13 -8.06
C SER A 247 19.59 -0.75 -6.83
N SER A 248 19.96 -2.02 -7.01
CA SER A 248 20.09 -3.02 -5.93
C SER A 248 21.05 -2.58 -4.81
N TYR A 249 22.17 -1.92 -5.15
CA TYR A 249 23.12 -1.44 -4.15
C TYR A 249 22.55 -0.34 -3.23
N LYS A 250 21.41 0.26 -3.61
CA LYS A 250 20.70 1.29 -2.83
C LYS A 250 19.58 0.69 -1.98
N SER A 251 19.45 -0.64 -1.89
CA SER A 251 18.47 -1.31 -1.03
C SER A 251 18.55 -0.88 0.44
N ILE A 252 19.74 -0.49 0.91
CA ILE A 252 19.99 0.04 2.25
C ILE A 252 19.19 1.31 2.58
N PHE A 253 18.71 2.05 1.58
CA PHE A 253 17.89 3.25 1.75
C PHE A 253 16.38 2.96 1.73
N LEU A 254 15.99 1.71 1.46
CA LEU A 254 14.63 1.25 1.61
C LEU A 254 14.41 0.74 3.04
N LYS A 255 13.21 1.03 3.57
CA LYS A 255 12.76 0.41 4.82
C LYS A 255 12.46 -1.07 4.58
N ASP A 256 12.40 -1.84 5.67
CA ASP A 256 11.89 -3.21 5.62
C ASP A 256 10.45 -3.17 5.07
N GLY A 257 10.21 -3.89 3.97
CA GLY A 257 8.95 -3.83 3.24
C GLY A 257 9.03 -4.48 1.87
N PHE A 258 7.94 -4.37 1.11
CA PHE A 258 7.74 -5.08 -0.16
C PHE A 258 8.83 -4.77 -1.19
N LEU A 259 9.14 -3.49 -1.41
CA LEU A 259 10.14 -3.09 -2.41
C LEU A 259 11.54 -3.59 -2.05
N ARG A 260 11.90 -3.55 -0.76
CA ARG A 260 13.20 -4.05 -0.30
C ARG A 260 13.30 -5.55 -0.47
N ASP A 261 12.26 -6.30 -0.06
CA ASP A 261 12.21 -7.75 -0.23
C ASP A 261 12.35 -8.17 -1.71
N ILE A 262 11.67 -7.47 -2.63
CA ILE A 262 11.77 -7.75 -4.08
C ILE A 262 13.16 -7.38 -4.61
N LEU A 263 13.73 -6.25 -4.15
CA LEU A 263 15.03 -5.77 -4.62
C LEU A 263 16.17 -6.68 -4.16
N GLU A 264 16.10 -7.18 -2.92
CA GLU A 264 17.08 -8.11 -2.33
C GLU A 264 16.92 -9.54 -2.84
N MET A 265 15.76 -9.89 -3.40
CA MET A 265 15.57 -11.18 -4.03
C MET A 265 16.46 -11.32 -5.28
N ASP A 266 17.16 -12.44 -5.34
CA ASP A 266 17.96 -12.83 -6.49
C ASP A 266 17.11 -12.93 -7.78
N PHE A 267 17.69 -12.52 -8.90
CA PHE A 267 16.98 -12.43 -10.18
C PHE A 267 16.50 -13.81 -10.66
N ASP A 268 17.37 -14.81 -10.65
CA ASP A 268 17.03 -16.15 -11.12
C ASP A 268 15.98 -16.80 -10.20
N SER A 269 16.13 -16.59 -8.89
CA SER A 269 15.17 -17.04 -7.89
C SER A 269 13.78 -16.41 -8.08
N LEU A 270 13.72 -15.11 -8.39
CA LEU A 270 12.45 -14.46 -8.73
C LEU A 270 11.89 -14.98 -10.07
N GLY A 271 12.75 -15.24 -11.05
CA GLY A 271 12.36 -15.81 -12.35
C GLY A 271 11.66 -17.15 -12.21
N GLU A 272 12.21 -18.08 -11.43
CA GLU A 272 11.57 -19.38 -11.17
C GLU A 272 10.24 -19.23 -10.41
N ASN A 273 10.13 -18.28 -9.49
CA ASN A 273 8.87 -17.99 -8.80
C ASN A 273 7.78 -17.48 -9.76
N LEU A 274 8.14 -16.58 -10.68
CA LEU A 274 7.21 -16.05 -11.68
C LEU A 274 6.82 -17.11 -12.71
N LYS A 275 7.73 -18.04 -13.03
CA LYS A 275 7.44 -19.19 -13.89
C LYS A 275 6.39 -20.10 -13.28
N ILE A 276 6.49 -20.41 -11.98
CA ILE A 276 5.46 -21.17 -11.25
C ILE A 276 4.12 -20.45 -11.34
N LYS A 277 4.10 -19.12 -11.09
CA LYS A 277 2.90 -18.29 -11.22
C LYS A 277 2.28 -18.30 -12.62
N SER A 278 3.10 -18.34 -13.67
CA SER A 278 2.61 -18.40 -15.04
C SER A 278 1.92 -19.72 -15.35
N ILE A 279 2.43 -20.84 -14.81
CA ILE A 279 1.90 -22.18 -15.04
C ILE A 279 0.67 -22.47 -14.17
N GLU A 280 0.77 -22.21 -12.87
CA GLU A 280 -0.23 -22.60 -11.87
C GLU A 280 -1.29 -21.51 -11.64
N GLY A 281 -1.07 -20.32 -12.20
CA GLY A 281 -1.94 -19.17 -12.08
C GLY A 281 -1.75 -18.39 -10.77
N ARG A 282 -2.63 -17.42 -10.54
CA ARG A 282 -2.48 -16.45 -9.44
C ARG A 282 -2.63 -17.07 -8.05
N LEU A 283 -3.30 -18.23 -7.91
CA LEU A 283 -3.67 -18.79 -6.61
C LEU A 283 -2.50 -19.38 -5.82
N GLU A 284 -1.46 -19.87 -6.48
CA GLU A 284 -0.29 -20.43 -5.78
C GLU A 284 0.53 -19.31 -5.13
N LEU A 285 0.99 -19.50 -3.88
CA LEU A 285 1.81 -18.49 -3.20
C LEU A 285 3.29 -18.70 -3.49
N CYS A 286 3.94 -17.70 -4.08
CA CYS A 286 5.38 -17.72 -4.26
C CYS A 286 6.11 -17.42 -2.93
N PRO A 287 7.42 -17.71 -2.80
CA PRO A 287 8.22 -17.42 -1.61
C PRO A 287 8.07 -16.01 -1.02
N LEU A 288 7.96 -14.97 -1.85
CA LEU A 288 7.71 -13.60 -1.37
C LEU A 288 6.33 -13.47 -0.72
N GLU A 289 5.29 -13.98 -1.37
CA GLU A 289 3.92 -13.94 -0.82
C GLU A 289 3.79 -14.79 0.44
N ARG A 290 4.48 -15.94 0.51
CA ARG A 290 4.58 -16.77 1.72
C ARG A 290 5.31 -16.05 2.85
N ARG A 291 6.33 -15.23 2.54
CA ARG A 291 7.01 -14.38 3.53
C ARG A 291 6.09 -13.28 4.06
N TRP A 292 5.34 -12.64 3.17
CA TRP A 292 4.44 -11.54 3.52
C TRP A 292 3.16 -12.03 4.22
N GLU A 293 2.70 -13.25 3.94
CA GLU A 293 1.48 -13.86 4.46
C GLU A 293 0.22 -12.99 4.26
N ILE A 294 0.14 -12.30 3.11
CA ILE A 294 -0.97 -11.42 2.71
C ILE A 294 -1.75 -11.96 1.51
N GLY A 295 -1.55 -13.23 1.16
CA GLY A 295 -2.22 -13.87 0.04
C GLY A 295 -1.62 -13.55 -1.35
N PRO A 296 -2.34 -13.92 -2.42
CA PRO A 296 -1.82 -13.92 -3.78
C PRO A 296 -1.88 -12.54 -4.46
N ILE A 297 -0.88 -11.70 -4.18
CA ILE A 297 -0.77 -10.33 -4.70
C ILE A 297 0.19 -10.18 -5.88
N ILE A 298 1.01 -11.20 -6.19
CA ILE A 298 1.90 -11.23 -7.35
C ILE A 298 1.20 -11.93 -8.50
N ALA A 299 1.24 -11.29 -9.67
CA ALA A 299 0.68 -11.82 -10.91
C ALA A 299 1.64 -11.59 -12.09
N VAL A 300 1.49 -12.41 -13.12
CA VAL A 300 2.21 -12.30 -14.41
C VAL A 300 1.21 -12.06 -15.52
N ASP A 301 1.66 -11.39 -16.58
CA ASP A 301 0.88 -11.28 -17.82
C ASP A 301 1.10 -12.54 -18.65
N ASN A 302 0.14 -13.46 -18.62
CA ASN A 302 0.25 -14.71 -19.39
C ASN A 302 0.15 -14.51 -20.90
N SER A 303 -0.37 -13.37 -21.37
CA SER A 303 -0.45 -13.09 -22.81
C SER A 303 0.90 -12.59 -23.34
N ASN A 304 1.55 -11.71 -22.60
CA ASN A 304 2.81 -11.09 -23.02
C ASN A 304 4.07 -11.78 -22.46
N GLY A 305 3.91 -12.72 -21.52
CA GLY A 305 4.99 -13.33 -20.79
C GLY A 305 5.53 -12.46 -19.65
N PHE A 306 6.52 -12.98 -18.93
CA PHE A 306 7.10 -12.34 -17.75
C PHE A 306 8.62 -12.17 -17.84
N ILE A 307 9.24 -12.52 -18.97
CA ILE A 307 10.69 -12.36 -19.22
C ILE A 307 10.84 -11.64 -20.55
N SER A 308 11.76 -10.67 -20.62
CA SER A 308 12.16 -10.04 -21.89
C SER A 308 12.83 -11.03 -22.84
N ASP A 309 12.81 -10.73 -24.14
CA ASP A 309 13.41 -11.57 -25.19
C ASP A 309 14.91 -11.83 -24.97
N ASP A 310 15.63 -10.88 -24.38
CA ASP A 310 17.05 -11.01 -24.04
C ASP A 310 17.31 -11.77 -22.73
N GLY A 311 16.27 -12.12 -21.98
CA GLY A 311 16.36 -12.82 -20.69
C GLY A 311 16.85 -11.95 -19.53
N GLU A 312 17.04 -10.64 -19.71
CA GLU A 312 17.69 -9.78 -18.71
C GLU A 312 16.70 -8.98 -17.83
N THR A 313 15.41 -9.01 -18.15
CA THR A 313 14.36 -8.31 -17.41
C THR A 313 13.18 -9.25 -17.11
N LEU A 314 12.73 -9.26 -15.86
CA LEU A 314 11.50 -9.91 -15.43
C LEU A 314 10.38 -8.88 -15.29
N PHE A 315 9.18 -9.20 -15.76
CA PHE A 315 7.99 -8.35 -15.72
C PHE A 315 6.89 -9.01 -14.89
N PHE A 316 6.29 -8.27 -13.96
CA PHE A 316 5.24 -8.79 -13.09
C PHE A 316 4.44 -7.67 -12.46
N PHE A 317 3.34 -8.02 -11.80
CA PHE A 317 2.51 -7.10 -11.05
C PHE A 317 2.55 -7.45 -9.57
N VAL A 318 2.59 -6.42 -8.73
CA VAL A 318 2.38 -6.55 -7.28
C VAL A 318 1.20 -5.66 -6.89
N ASP A 319 0.08 -6.28 -6.52
CA ASP A 319 -1.17 -5.58 -6.19
C ASP A 319 -1.54 -4.53 -7.25
N SER A 320 -1.60 -4.93 -8.52
CA SER A 320 -1.85 -4.09 -9.72
C SER A 320 -0.78 -3.06 -10.09
N VAL A 321 0.31 -2.94 -9.33
CA VAL A 321 1.46 -2.12 -9.71
C VAL A 321 2.33 -2.92 -10.67
N PHE A 322 2.63 -2.36 -11.84
CA PHE A 322 3.55 -2.97 -12.80
C PHE A 322 4.99 -2.72 -12.37
N LEU A 323 5.75 -3.81 -12.26
CA LEU A 323 7.16 -3.79 -11.91
C LEU A 323 7.97 -4.56 -12.95
N ALA A 324 9.20 -4.12 -13.13
CA ALA A 324 10.22 -4.90 -13.77
C ALA A 324 11.45 -5.06 -12.86
N LYS A 325 12.09 -6.23 -12.91
CA LYS A 325 13.32 -6.51 -12.16
C LYS A 325 14.42 -6.86 -13.15
N THR A 326 15.58 -6.24 -12.99
CA THR A 326 16.83 -6.66 -13.64
C THR A 326 17.77 -7.25 -12.60
N LYS A 327 18.93 -7.76 -13.01
CA LYS A 327 19.99 -8.16 -12.07
C LYS A 327 20.49 -7.01 -11.19
N LYS A 328 20.33 -5.74 -11.63
CA LYS A 328 20.94 -4.57 -10.99
C LYS A 328 19.95 -3.56 -10.40
N SER A 329 18.67 -3.68 -10.70
CA SER A 329 17.66 -2.70 -10.27
C SER A 329 16.26 -3.28 -10.27
N ILE A 330 15.37 -2.60 -9.55
CA ILE A 330 13.92 -2.71 -9.69
C ILE A 330 13.40 -1.44 -10.37
N LEU A 331 12.44 -1.62 -11.24
CA LEU A 331 11.78 -0.60 -12.05
C LEU A 331 10.30 -0.63 -11.68
N ILE A 332 9.76 0.48 -11.17
CA ILE A 332 8.36 0.58 -10.76
C ILE A 332 7.65 1.56 -11.69
N ASP A 333 6.53 1.14 -12.30
CA ASP A 333 5.84 1.98 -13.27
C ASP A 333 5.44 3.33 -12.67
N SER A 334 5.90 4.40 -13.31
CA SER A 334 5.65 5.78 -12.88
C SER A 334 4.40 6.37 -13.51
N GLU A 335 3.79 5.70 -14.49
CA GLU A 335 2.68 6.23 -15.26
C GLU A 335 1.35 5.55 -14.94
N SER A 336 1.00 4.50 -15.67
CA SER A 336 -0.35 3.93 -15.68
C SER A 336 -0.72 3.34 -14.32
N SER A 337 0.17 2.54 -13.74
CA SER A 337 0.01 2.01 -12.39
C SER A 337 -0.03 3.12 -11.36
N PHE A 338 0.86 4.10 -11.42
CA PHE A 338 0.89 5.17 -10.40
C PHE A 338 -0.38 6.00 -10.43
N ARG A 339 -0.84 6.38 -11.62
CA ARG A 339 -2.10 7.10 -11.82
C ARG A 339 -3.30 6.29 -11.35
N SER A 340 -3.34 4.99 -11.65
CA SER A 340 -4.39 4.09 -11.19
C SER A 340 -4.43 4.02 -9.65
N VAL A 341 -3.26 3.85 -9.02
CA VAL A 341 -3.12 3.83 -7.56
C VAL A 341 -3.56 5.15 -6.93
N LEU A 342 -3.18 6.30 -7.50
CA LEU A 342 -3.66 7.61 -7.03
C LEU A 342 -5.18 7.74 -7.11
N GLY A 343 -5.80 7.24 -8.19
CA GLY A 343 -7.25 7.20 -8.34
C GLY A 343 -7.92 6.39 -7.24
N CYS A 344 -7.50 5.13 -7.05
CA CYS A 344 -8.06 4.26 -6.01
C CYS A 344 -7.83 4.82 -4.59
N LEU A 345 -6.70 5.49 -4.33
CA LEU A 345 -6.45 6.16 -3.05
C LEU A 345 -7.48 7.27 -2.80
N ILE A 346 -7.71 8.13 -3.80
CA ILE A 346 -8.66 9.24 -3.69
C ILE A 346 -10.08 8.70 -3.46
N GLU A 347 -10.50 7.69 -4.22
CA GLU A 347 -11.81 7.04 -4.04
C GLU A 347 -11.98 6.47 -2.62
N GLY A 348 -10.96 5.78 -2.10
CA GLY A 348 -10.96 5.26 -0.73
C GLY A 348 -11.07 6.36 0.33
N ILE A 349 -10.37 7.48 0.13
CA ILE A 349 -10.44 8.66 1.00
C ILE A 349 -11.82 9.31 0.93
N GLU A 350 -12.36 9.55 -0.26
CA GLU A 350 -13.68 10.14 -0.45
C GLU A 350 -14.79 9.32 0.19
N GLY A 351 -14.70 7.98 0.12
CA GLY A 351 -15.62 7.08 0.82
C GLY A 351 -15.58 7.28 2.34
N GLY A 352 -14.40 7.45 2.93
CA GLY A 352 -14.26 7.76 4.35
C GLY A 352 -14.73 9.17 4.73
N LEU A 353 -14.50 10.17 3.88
CA LEU A 353 -15.06 11.51 4.09
C LEU A 353 -16.58 11.47 4.11
N GLU A 354 -17.19 10.77 3.14
CA GLU A 354 -18.64 10.63 3.05
C GLU A 354 -19.23 9.89 4.25
N TYR A 355 -18.56 8.85 4.73
CA TYR A 355 -18.96 8.13 5.94
C TYR A 355 -19.15 9.09 7.13
N PHE A 356 -18.16 9.95 7.41
CA PHE A 356 -18.24 10.89 8.53
C PHE A 356 -19.21 12.06 8.30
N ARG A 357 -19.48 12.47 7.05
CA ARG A 357 -20.49 13.50 6.75
C ARG A 357 -21.93 13.04 7.00
N ARG A 358 -22.20 11.74 6.84
CA ARG A 358 -23.53 11.15 7.00
C ARG A 358 -23.86 10.81 8.46
N LYS A 359 -22.84 10.76 9.30
CA LYS A 359 -22.95 10.52 10.73
C LYS A 359 -23.18 11.84 11.48
#